data_AF-R8BW07-F1
#
_entry.id   AF-R8BW07-F1
#
_cell.length_a   1.000
_cell.length_b   1.000
_cell.length_c   1.000
_cell.angle_alpha   90.00
_cell.angle_beta   90.00
_cell.angle_gamma   90.00
#
_symmetry.space_group_name_H-M   'P 1'
#
loop_
_entity.id
_entity.type
_entity.pdbx_description
1 polymer ?
#
loop_
_entity_poly.entity_id
_entity_poly.type
_entity_poly.pdbx_seq_one_letter_code
_entity_poly.pdbx_strand_id
1 'polypeptide(L)'
;MALYKAAIVLGTLSGALAAPAPAAAPGPHPQITPAPVLSQQELERRFDIGSYVDSVISGIGSDVSSFVASGVPQYFNDLPTGTAVESSLGISSSDLAAKPTQALNVPAYANWTDQGWNVRVHGNIFKQPDISEQKLNDLANVFLIDVDIKDLPQNQQNQARNMTSEIFVVQQENVAVTVNFVNDVSVEPSHDSGAVNAAGGAQTIHMPHNTTEQGDFDAFVVLKNTTGPLGAYMIPGDVSDRIQTLNMYVEGTNTGNATAWLVPDEGITILSDIDDILRITKIYVPKEGLLNSFARPFTPWMNMPEIYANWSKTVPNFHFHYLTTTPEQVTKNYMDFIYKTYPLGSFDTRPLNFSDASATLSIRKFLLDKIFQTFPKRKFILVGDTTNSDVMKAYPQLVTDYPGQVQCIFLRNTSNTDSDDLFPYDTSGFKNIPQEQYMFFNVPDDLTHLDIVNGQCYNQSIKQNVSFETQGPFGLGDENAAGSLAPPGFLGSLGTCIGLMLMLAAALL
;
A
#
# COMPACT_ATOMS: atom_id res chain seq x y z
N MET A 1 52.83 -72.77 19.67
CA MET A 1 53.16 -72.01 20.89
C MET A 1 53.30 -70.55 20.49
N ALA A 2 52.27 -69.74 20.73
CA ALA A 2 52.29 -68.27 20.82
C ALA A 2 50.82 -67.82 20.93
N LEU A 3 50.32 -67.84 22.15
CA LEU A 3 49.10 -67.16 22.57
C LEU A 3 49.40 -65.67 22.71
N TYR A 4 48.62 -64.79 22.08
CA TYR A 4 48.48 -63.41 22.56
C TYR A 4 47.03 -62.91 22.43
N LYS A 5 46.36 -63.01 23.59
CA LYS A 5 45.29 -62.18 24.16
C LYS A 5 44.56 -61.20 23.21
N ALA A 6 43.33 -61.56 22.86
CA ALA A 6 42.32 -60.60 22.39
C ALA A 6 41.71 -59.87 23.59
N ALA A 7 41.78 -58.54 23.59
CA ALA A 7 41.02 -57.68 24.49
C ALA A 7 39.60 -57.51 23.94
N ILE A 8 38.61 -57.95 24.70
CA ILE A 8 37.19 -57.73 24.39
C ILE A 8 36.84 -56.31 24.84
N VAL A 9 36.64 -55.41 23.88
CA VAL A 9 35.97 -54.13 24.11
C VAL A 9 34.46 -54.41 24.01
N LEU A 10 33.77 -54.39 25.16
CA LEU A 10 32.30 -54.33 25.19
C LEU A 10 31.88 -52.95 24.68
N GLY A 11 31.55 -52.85 23.40
CA GLY A 11 30.78 -51.73 22.86
C GLY A 11 29.32 -51.93 23.23
N THR A 12 28.80 -51.11 24.14
CA THR A 12 27.35 -50.99 24.38
C THR A 12 26.72 -50.36 23.14
N LEU A 13 26.13 -51.18 22.26
CA LEU A 13 25.19 -50.72 21.25
C LEU A 13 23.90 -50.30 21.95
N SER A 14 23.78 -49.00 22.23
CA SER A 14 22.50 -48.38 22.56
C SER A 14 21.62 -48.42 21.31
N GLY A 15 20.75 -49.42 21.22
CA GLY A 15 19.67 -49.46 20.23
C GLY A 15 18.66 -48.36 20.55
N ALA A 16 18.89 -47.15 20.03
CA ALA A 16 17.86 -46.12 19.98
C ALA A 16 16.82 -46.56 18.95
N LEU A 17 15.69 -47.08 19.44
CA LEU A 17 14.47 -47.17 18.64
C LEU A 17 14.10 -45.74 18.26
N ALA A 18 14.29 -45.39 16.98
CA ALA A 18 13.80 -44.14 16.44
C ALA A 18 12.28 -44.11 16.63
N ALA A 19 11.80 -43.14 17.41
CA ALA A 19 10.37 -42.84 17.47
C ALA A 19 9.88 -42.57 16.04
N PRO A 20 8.68 -43.06 15.65
CA PRO A 20 8.11 -42.71 14.36
C PRO A 20 8.02 -41.18 14.28
N ALA A 21 8.48 -40.62 13.17
CA ALA A 21 8.35 -39.20 12.92
C ALA A 21 6.89 -38.78 13.16
N PRO A 22 6.62 -37.68 13.89
CA PRO A 22 5.26 -37.18 14.01
C PRO A 22 4.71 -37.00 12.60
N ALA A 23 3.50 -37.52 12.37
CA ALA A 23 2.80 -37.31 11.11
C ALA A 23 2.80 -35.80 10.82
N ALA A 24 3.19 -35.43 9.60
CA ALA A 24 3.13 -34.04 9.16
C ALA A 24 1.75 -33.50 9.49
N ALA A 25 1.70 -32.39 10.25
CA ALA A 25 0.46 -31.68 10.45
C ALA A 25 -0.13 -31.37 9.07
N PRO A 26 -1.44 -31.51 8.85
CA PRO A 26 -2.05 -31.08 7.60
C PRO A 26 -1.62 -29.63 7.35
N GLY A 27 -1.04 -29.37 6.17
CA GLY A 27 -0.63 -28.03 5.79
C GLY A 27 -1.83 -27.07 5.89
N PRO A 28 -1.60 -25.77 6.13
CA PRO A 28 -2.68 -24.80 6.16
C PRO A 28 -3.47 -24.89 4.85
N HIS A 29 -4.76 -25.22 4.98
CA HIS A 29 -5.69 -25.22 3.84
C HIS A 29 -6.21 -23.79 3.66
N PRO A 30 -6.33 -23.27 2.42
CA PRO A 30 -7.02 -22.02 2.17
C PRO A 30 -8.41 -22.08 2.80
N GLN A 31 -8.68 -21.20 3.76
CA GLN A 31 -10.00 -21.10 4.38
C GLN A 31 -10.74 -19.91 3.79
N ILE A 32 -12.08 -19.92 3.86
CA ILE A 32 -12.87 -18.71 3.69
C ILE A 32 -12.43 -17.78 4.82
N THR A 33 -11.58 -16.79 4.52
CA THR A 33 -11.02 -15.87 5.50
C THR A 33 -12.17 -15.11 6.17
N PRO A 34 -12.53 -15.41 7.43
CA PRO A 34 -13.40 -14.52 8.19
C PRO A 34 -12.62 -13.22 8.44
N ALA A 35 -13.30 -12.09 8.62
CA ALA A 35 -12.60 -10.86 9.01
C ALA A 35 -11.69 -11.13 10.23
N PRO A 36 -10.40 -10.76 10.19
CA PRO A 36 -9.49 -11.05 11.29
C PRO A 36 -9.92 -10.27 12.53
N VAL A 37 -9.96 -10.94 13.68
CA VAL A 37 -10.11 -10.33 15.00
C VAL A 37 -8.72 -10.30 15.64
N LEU A 38 -8.07 -9.15 15.62
CA LEU A 38 -6.78 -8.95 16.28
C LEU A 38 -7.00 -8.55 17.75
N SER A 39 -6.25 -9.19 18.65
CA SER A 39 -6.30 -8.90 20.08
C SER A 39 -5.56 -7.61 20.45
N GLN A 40 -6.13 -6.88 21.40
CA GLN A 40 -5.86 -5.50 21.82
C GLN A 40 -4.47 -5.19 22.45
N GLN A 41 -3.43 -6.03 22.28
CA GLN A 41 -2.24 -6.02 23.15
C GLN A 41 -0.89 -5.59 22.55
N GLU A 42 -0.85 -4.82 21.46
CA GLU A 42 0.42 -4.31 20.87
C GLU A 42 0.41 -2.81 20.52
N LEU A 43 -0.17 -1.99 21.38
CA LEU A 43 -0.15 -0.53 21.27
C LEU A 43 0.43 0.05 22.57
N GLU A 44 1.76 0.24 22.62
CA GLU A 44 2.42 1.34 23.35
C GLU A 44 3.95 1.18 23.35
N ARG A 45 4.60 1.80 22.35
CA ARG A 45 5.94 2.40 22.50
C ARG A 45 5.97 3.69 21.70
N ARG A 46 5.70 4.82 22.36
CA ARG A 46 5.98 6.15 21.80
C ARG A 46 7.43 6.49 22.14
N PHE A 47 8.30 6.51 21.12
CA PHE A 47 9.61 7.15 21.21
C PHE A 47 9.45 8.66 20.92
N ASP A 48 10.26 9.50 21.57
CA ASP A 48 10.21 10.97 21.45
C ASP A 48 10.88 11.47 20.16
N ILE A 49 10.33 11.05 19.01
CA ILE A 49 10.75 11.49 17.66
C ILE A 49 10.33 12.96 17.42
N GLY A 50 9.33 13.45 18.17
CA GLY A 50 8.84 14.83 18.07
C GLY A 50 9.96 15.85 18.31
N SER A 51 10.81 15.62 19.33
CA SER A 51 11.94 16.51 19.63
C SER A 51 13.00 16.60 18.51
N TYR A 52 13.25 15.52 17.76
CA TYR A 52 14.19 15.51 16.64
C TYR A 52 13.62 16.23 15.41
N VAL A 53 12.36 15.97 15.09
CA VAL A 53 11.66 16.65 13.99
C VAL A 53 11.55 18.15 14.27
N ASP A 54 11.19 18.54 15.49
CA ASP A 54 11.08 19.95 15.90
C ASP A 54 12.44 20.68 15.89
N SER A 55 13.55 19.98 16.17
CA SER A 55 14.89 20.57 16.21
C SER A 55 15.59 20.64 14.85
N VAL A 56 15.34 19.68 13.96
CA VAL A 56 15.90 19.66 12.60
C VAL A 56 15.03 20.45 11.62
N ILE A 57 13.72 20.50 11.86
CA ILE A 57 12.72 21.11 10.98
C ILE A 57 11.99 22.22 11.75
N SER A 58 12.75 23.20 12.26
CA SER A 58 12.26 24.31 13.11
C SER A 58 11.31 25.32 12.42
N GLY A 59 10.68 24.94 11.31
CA GLY A 59 9.76 25.78 10.53
C GLY A 59 8.56 25.07 9.94
N ILE A 60 8.33 23.79 10.24
CA ILE A 60 7.19 23.02 9.71
C ILE A 60 6.45 22.44 10.92
N GLY A 61 5.21 22.88 11.14
CA GLY A 61 4.49 22.72 12.41
C GLY A 61 4.17 21.30 12.87
N SER A 62 3.39 21.21 13.96
CA SER A 62 3.06 19.98 14.71
C SER A 62 2.47 18.82 13.87
N ASP A 63 1.95 19.10 12.68
CA ASP A 63 1.35 18.12 11.76
C ASP A 63 2.35 17.10 11.20
N VAL A 64 3.65 17.40 11.25
CA VAL A 64 4.72 16.46 10.85
C VAL A 64 4.90 15.35 11.88
N SER A 65 4.74 15.66 13.17
CA SER A 65 4.97 14.71 14.27
C SER A 65 3.93 13.58 14.34
N SER A 66 2.66 13.87 14.01
CA SER A 66 1.58 12.88 13.93
C SER A 66 1.66 12.04 12.66
N PHE A 67 2.16 12.61 11.56
CA PHE A 67 2.37 11.93 10.28
C PHE A 67 3.45 10.85 10.35
N VAL A 68 4.59 11.15 10.96
CA VAL A 68 5.68 10.20 11.19
C VAL A 68 5.20 8.98 12.00
N ALA A 69 4.16 9.13 12.83
CA ALA A 69 3.60 8.03 13.61
C ALA A 69 2.50 7.23 12.89
N SER A 70 1.79 7.80 11.92
CA SER A 70 0.59 7.20 11.31
C SER A 70 0.80 6.62 9.90
N GLY A 71 1.86 7.02 9.19
CA GLY A 71 2.12 6.60 7.79
C GLY A 71 1.11 7.16 6.77
N VAL A 72 0.17 8.00 7.22
CA VAL A 72 -0.84 8.66 6.38
C VAL A 72 -0.81 10.16 6.66
N PRO A 73 -0.63 11.01 5.63
CA PRO A 73 -0.61 12.45 5.85
C PRO A 73 -1.87 12.93 6.58
N GLN A 74 -1.69 13.73 7.63
CA GLN A 74 -2.78 14.11 8.54
C GLN A 74 -3.97 14.75 7.81
N TYR A 75 -3.72 15.45 6.70
CA TYR A 75 -4.77 16.06 5.87
C TYR A 75 -5.76 15.05 5.24
N PHE A 76 -5.40 13.76 5.11
CA PHE A 76 -6.31 12.71 4.67
C PHE A 76 -7.16 12.12 5.81
N ASN A 77 -6.82 12.40 7.08
CA ASN A 77 -7.57 11.89 8.23
C ASN A 77 -8.87 12.67 8.51
N ASP A 78 -8.94 13.93 8.07
CA ASP A 78 -10.05 14.84 8.36
C ASP A 78 -10.98 15.08 7.15
N LEU A 79 -10.98 14.16 6.17
CA LEU A 79 -11.86 14.28 5.01
C LEU A 79 -13.34 14.14 5.42
N PRO A 80 -14.24 15.00 4.91
CA PRO A 80 -15.65 14.93 5.26
C PRO A 80 -16.29 13.67 4.67
N THR A 81 -17.24 13.08 5.41
CA THR A 81 -18.06 11.96 4.97
C THR A 81 -19.53 12.22 5.30
N GLY A 82 -20.44 11.59 4.55
CA GLY A 82 -21.89 11.66 4.76
C GLY A 82 -22.43 13.09 4.88
N THR A 83 -23.12 13.37 5.98
CA THR A 83 -23.77 14.67 6.25
C THR A 83 -22.77 15.82 6.44
N ALA A 84 -21.50 15.54 6.75
CA ALA A 84 -20.46 16.57 6.80
C ALA A 84 -20.17 17.13 5.40
N VAL A 85 -20.24 16.29 4.36
CA VAL A 85 -20.11 16.74 2.97
C VAL A 85 -21.27 17.66 2.61
N GLU A 86 -22.50 17.26 2.91
CA GLU A 86 -23.70 18.09 2.65
C GLU A 86 -23.60 19.46 3.33
N SER A 87 -23.18 19.46 4.61
CA SER A 87 -22.99 20.68 5.40
C SER A 87 -21.89 21.58 4.82
N SER A 88 -20.77 21.01 4.37
CA SER A 88 -19.65 21.77 3.80
C SER A 88 -19.98 22.41 2.44
N LEU A 89 -20.90 21.78 1.70
CA LEU A 89 -21.36 22.21 0.38
C LEU A 89 -22.61 23.09 0.45
N GLY A 90 -23.33 23.12 1.58
CA GLY A 90 -24.59 23.85 1.73
C GLY A 90 -25.71 23.30 0.85
N ILE A 91 -25.68 21.99 0.54
CA ILE A 91 -26.66 21.32 -0.32
C ILE A 91 -27.77 20.68 0.53
N SER A 92 -28.99 20.63 -0.02
CA SER A 92 -30.11 19.95 0.64
C SER A 92 -30.13 18.45 0.30
N SER A 93 -30.68 17.63 1.21
CA SER A 93 -30.85 16.19 0.98
C SER A 93 -31.78 15.89 -0.22
N SER A 94 -32.70 16.79 -0.57
CA SER A 94 -33.56 16.66 -1.76
C SER A 94 -32.79 16.82 -3.08
N ASP A 95 -31.78 17.69 -3.13
CA ASP A 95 -30.97 17.87 -4.34
C ASP A 95 -30.11 16.63 -4.61
N LEU A 96 -29.59 16.02 -3.54
CA LEU A 96 -28.83 14.79 -3.60
C LEU A 96 -29.70 13.57 -3.96
N ALA A 97 -30.96 13.53 -3.49
CA ALA A 97 -31.88 12.43 -3.77
C ALA A 97 -32.07 12.21 -5.29
N ALA A 98 -32.10 13.28 -6.07
CA ALA A 98 -32.24 13.25 -7.53
C ALA A 98 -30.97 12.82 -8.29
N LYS A 99 -29.81 12.73 -7.62
CA LYS A 99 -28.54 12.34 -8.25
C LYS A 99 -28.45 10.83 -8.45
N PRO A 100 -27.88 10.36 -9.59
CA PRO A 100 -27.65 8.95 -9.81
C PRO A 100 -26.65 8.42 -8.80
N THR A 101 -26.90 7.20 -8.33
CA THR A 101 -25.95 6.45 -7.50
C THR A 101 -24.75 6.05 -8.34
N GLN A 102 -23.57 6.21 -7.77
CA GLN A 102 -22.30 5.81 -8.33
C GLN A 102 -21.66 4.73 -7.46
N ALA A 103 -20.75 3.97 -8.06
CA ALA A 103 -19.93 3.02 -7.33
C ALA A 103 -18.45 3.25 -7.66
N LEU A 104 -17.62 3.12 -6.63
CA LEU A 104 -16.22 2.75 -6.77
C LEU A 104 -16.17 1.24 -6.58
N ASN A 105 -15.88 0.48 -7.63
CA ASN A 105 -15.62 -0.95 -7.54
C ASN A 105 -14.12 -1.15 -7.64
N VAL A 106 -13.50 -1.81 -6.66
CA VAL A 106 -12.04 -1.93 -6.60
C VAL A 106 -11.59 -3.27 -7.21
N PRO A 107 -10.54 -3.31 -8.05
CA PRO A 107 -10.03 -4.55 -8.61
C PRO A 107 -9.65 -5.58 -7.55
N ALA A 108 -10.34 -6.72 -7.59
CA ALA A 108 -10.33 -7.72 -6.53
C ALA A 108 -9.28 -8.81 -6.78
N TYR A 109 -8.87 -9.51 -5.72
CA TYR A 109 -8.23 -10.82 -5.83
C TYR A 109 -9.19 -11.93 -5.36
N ALA A 110 -8.93 -13.16 -5.81
CA ALA A 110 -9.64 -14.35 -5.41
C ALA A 110 -8.68 -15.51 -5.19
N ASN A 111 -8.87 -16.25 -4.10
CA ASN A 111 -8.17 -17.51 -3.85
C ASN A 111 -9.05 -18.71 -4.20
N TRP A 112 -8.41 -19.86 -4.37
CA TRP A 112 -9.13 -21.11 -4.50
C TRP A 112 -9.39 -21.72 -3.13
N THR A 113 -10.61 -22.22 -2.92
CA THR A 113 -11.05 -22.91 -1.71
C THR A 113 -11.72 -24.23 -2.10
N ASP A 114 -12.00 -25.06 -1.11
CA ASP A 114 -12.81 -26.27 -1.25
C ASP A 114 -14.25 -26.00 -1.74
N GLN A 115 -14.74 -24.76 -1.64
CA GLN A 115 -16.03 -24.33 -2.18
C GLN A 115 -15.93 -23.71 -3.59
N GLY A 116 -14.72 -23.48 -4.10
CA GLY A 116 -14.45 -22.83 -5.38
C GLY A 116 -13.65 -21.53 -5.25
N TRP A 117 -13.66 -20.72 -6.31
CA TRP A 117 -13.04 -19.41 -6.30
C TRP A 117 -13.76 -18.47 -5.33
N ASN A 118 -13.03 -17.95 -4.35
CA ASN A 118 -13.54 -17.07 -3.31
C ASN A 118 -12.98 -15.66 -3.53
N VAL A 119 -13.80 -14.77 -4.08
CA VAL A 119 -13.42 -13.43 -4.55
C VAL A 119 -13.74 -12.42 -3.48
N ARG A 120 -12.78 -11.55 -3.12
CA ARG A 120 -13.06 -10.40 -2.26
C ARG A 120 -13.62 -9.24 -3.09
N VAL A 121 -14.93 -9.04 -3.06
CA VAL A 121 -15.56 -7.91 -3.73
C VAL A 121 -15.66 -6.75 -2.75
N HIS A 122 -15.04 -5.62 -3.08
CA HIS A 122 -15.07 -4.44 -2.23
C HIS A 122 -15.06 -3.11 -2.98
N GLY A 123 -15.55 -2.08 -2.31
CA GLY A 123 -15.68 -0.74 -2.86
C GLY A 123 -16.67 0.12 -2.09
N ASN A 124 -17.12 1.20 -2.72
CA ASN A 124 -17.98 2.20 -2.09
C ASN A 124 -19.15 2.61 -2.99
N ILE A 125 -20.32 2.84 -2.40
CA ILE A 125 -21.49 3.41 -3.05
C ILE A 125 -21.68 4.84 -2.56
N PHE A 126 -21.74 5.79 -3.50
CA PHE A 126 -21.84 7.20 -3.20
C PHE A 126 -22.68 7.95 -4.25
N LYS A 127 -22.99 9.20 -3.95
CA LYS A 127 -23.57 10.17 -4.88
C LYS A 127 -22.64 11.36 -5.04
N GLN A 128 -22.53 11.85 -6.27
CA GLN A 128 -21.76 13.04 -6.59
C GLN A 128 -22.68 14.27 -6.58
N PRO A 129 -22.44 15.26 -5.69
CA PRO A 129 -23.14 16.53 -5.75
C PRO A 129 -22.73 17.36 -6.98
N ASP A 130 -23.60 18.23 -7.45
CA ASP A 130 -23.18 19.29 -8.39
C ASP A 130 -22.46 20.38 -7.58
N ILE A 131 -21.17 20.53 -7.80
CA ILE A 131 -20.36 21.54 -7.13
C ILE A 131 -19.92 22.54 -8.20
N SER A 132 -20.18 23.83 -7.96
CA SER A 132 -19.75 24.88 -8.89
C SER A 132 -18.23 24.94 -8.98
N GLU A 133 -17.70 25.36 -10.13
CA GLU A 133 -16.26 25.51 -10.32
C GLU A 133 -15.62 26.41 -9.24
N GLN A 134 -16.28 27.53 -8.90
CA GLN A 134 -15.81 28.42 -7.84
C GLN A 134 -15.74 27.70 -6.48
N LYS A 135 -16.77 26.93 -6.11
CA LYS A 135 -16.77 26.20 -4.85
C LYS A 135 -15.71 25.09 -4.84
N LEU A 136 -15.50 24.40 -5.97
CA LEU A 136 -14.39 23.44 -6.11
C LEU A 136 -13.03 24.12 -5.96
N ASN A 137 -12.84 25.32 -6.52
CA ASN A 137 -11.61 26.09 -6.34
C ASN A 137 -11.40 26.45 -4.86
N ASP A 138 -12.44 26.92 -4.17
CA ASP A 138 -12.37 27.28 -2.75
C ASP A 138 -12.02 26.06 -1.88
N LEU A 139 -12.62 24.89 -2.16
CA LEU A 139 -12.34 23.63 -1.45
C LEU A 139 -10.95 23.09 -1.78
N ALA A 140 -10.51 23.19 -3.03
CA ALA A 140 -9.18 22.76 -3.46
C ALA A 140 -8.08 23.56 -2.76
N ASN A 141 -8.27 24.86 -2.59
CA ASN A 141 -7.32 25.75 -1.91
C ASN A 141 -7.06 25.36 -0.45
N VAL A 142 -7.94 24.61 0.21
CA VAL A 142 -7.69 24.06 1.56
C VAL A 142 -6.52 23.07 1.55
N PHE A 143 -6.33 22.34 0.44
CA PHE A 143 -5.26 21.36 0.29
C PHE A 143 -3.98 21.96 -0.33
N LEU A 144 -4.00 23.21 -0.79
CA LEU A 144 -2.85 23.85 -1.44
C LEU A 144 -2.17 24.82 -0.47
N ILE A 145 -1.01 24.42 0.07
CA ILE A 145 -0.24 25.28 0.99
C ILE A 145 0.46 26.39 0.20
N ASP A 146 0.18 27.65 0.58
CA ASP A 146 0.80 28.87 0.04
C ASP A 146 0.69 29.03 -1.49
N VAL A 147 -0.30 28.40 -2.11
CA VAL A 147 -0.58 28.50 -3.56
C VAL A 147 -2.09 28.52 -3.76
N ASP A 148 -2.60 29.49 -4.52
CA ASP A 148 -3.99 29.51 -4.94
C ASP A 148 -4.13 28.74 -6.26
N ILE A 149 -5.19 27.95 -6.39
CA ILE A 149 -5.53 27.20 -7.60
C ILE A 149 -5.55 28.11 -8.83
N LYS A 150 -5.99 29.36 -8.71
CA LYS A 150 -6.01 30.30 -9.86
C LYS A 150 -4.62 30.62 -10.42
N ASP A 151 -3.59 30.48 -9.60
CA ASP A 151 -2.20 30.75 -9.96
C ASP A 151 -1.51 29.51 -10.57
N LEU A 152 -2.17 28.35 -10.53
CA LEU A 152 -1.68 27.11 -11.13
C LEU A 152 -1.93 27.07 -12.65
N PRO A 153 -1.10 26.34 -13.43
CA PRO A 153 -1.40 26.01 -14.82
C PRO A 153 -2.75 25.31 -14.99
N GLN A 154 -3.45 25.54 -16.12
CA GLN A 154 -4.81 25.03 -16.33
C GLN A 154 -4.97 23.52 -16.13
N ASN A 155 -3.99 22.72 -16.57
CA ASN A 155 -4.04 21.27 -16.37
C ASN A 155 -3.99 20.90 -14.88
N GLN A 156 -3.22 21.65 -14.08
CA GLN A 156 -3.13 21.44 -12.64
C GLN A 156 -4.39 21.90 -11.91
N GLN A 157 -5.01 22.98 -12.37
CA GLN A 157 -6.31 23.41 -11.86
C GLN A 157 -7.39 22.36 -12.09
N ASN A 158 -7.42 21.78 -13.30
CA ASN A 158 -8.38 20.73 -13.65
C ASN A 158 -8.18 19.51 -12.74
N GLN A 159 -6.94 19.08 -12.53
CA GLN A 159 -6.66 17.96 -11.65
C GLN A 159 -7.02 18.25 -10.19
N ALA A 160 -6.68 19.43 -9.68
CA ALA A 160 -7.06 19.84 -8.33
C ALA A 160 -8.58 19.79 -8.14
N ARG A 161 -9.36 20.35 -9.09
CA ARG A 161 -10.83 20.26 -9.07
C ARG A 161 -11.34 18.83 -9.14
N ASN A 162 -10.77 17.99 -9.99
CA ASN A 162 -11.17 16.59 -10.12
C ASN A 162 -10.93 15.82 -8.81
N MET A 163 -9.72 15.94 -8.24
CA MET A 163 -9.35 15.33 -6.96
C MET A 163 -10.24 15.82 -5.82
N THR A 164 -10.52 17.13 -5.76
CA THR A 164 -11.46 17.69 -4.79
C THR A 164 -12.87 17.15 -5.01
N SER A 165 -13.34 17.02 -6.25
CA SER A 165 -14.68 16.47 -6.51
C SER A 165 -14.81 15.01 -6.07
N GLU A 166 -13.74 14.21 -6.18
CA GLU A 166 -13.67 12.83 -5.70
C GLU A 166 -13.79 12.74 -4.18
N ILE A 167 -13.20 13.69 -3.44
CA ILE A 167 -13.28 13.76 -1.97
C ILE A 167 -14.68 14.13 -1.49
N PHE A 168 -15.30 15.12 -2.13
CA PHE A 168 -16.59 15.67 -1.71
C PHE A 168 -17.78 14.89 -2.32
N VAL A 169 -17.81 13.59 -2.07
CA VAL A 169 -18.91 12.67 -2.42
C VAL A 169 -19.74 12.34 -1.18
N VAL A 170 -21.03 12.06 -1.38
CA VAL A 170 -21.92 11.67 -0.27
C VAL A 170 -22.14 10.16 -0.30
N GLN A 171 -21.55 9.48 0.67
CA GLN A 171 -21.67 8.03 0.87
C GLN A 171 -23.15 7.62 1.04
N GLN A 172 -23.53 6.45 0.51
CA GLN A 172 -24.91 5.95 0.57
C GLN A 172 -24.99 4.75 1.51
N GLU A 173 -25.61 4.97 2.66
CA GLU A 173 -25.80 3.94 3.68
C GLU A 173 -26.90 2.92 3.34
N ASN A 174 -26.74 1.70 3.83
CA ASN A 174 -27.76 0.65 3.80
C ASN A 174 -28.32 0.34 2.40
N VAL A 175 -27.47 0.41 1.36
CA VAL A 175 -27.80 0.09 -0.02
C VAL A 175 -27.47 -1.38 -0.31
N ALA A 176 -28.40 -2.12 -0.92
CA ALA A 176 -28.12 -3.46 -1.41
C ALA A 176 -27.29 -3.40 -2.69
N VAL A 177 -26.15 -4.09 -2.72
CA VAL A 177 -25.22 -4.10 -3.86
C VAL A 177 -25.33 -5.42 -4.61
N THR A 178 -25.40 -5.33 -5.94
CA THR A 178 -25.37 -6.49 -6.84
C THR A 178 -24.23 -6.32 -7.84
N VAL A 179 -23.44 -7.37 -8.04
CA VAL A 179 -22.27 -7.37 -8.91
C VAL A 179 -22.40 -8.44 -9.98
N ASN A 180 -22.24 -8.04 -11.24
CA ASN A 180 -22.22 -8.91 -12.40
C ASN A 180 -20.78 -9.27 -12.76
N PHE A 181 -20.47 -10.56 -12.72
CA PHE A 181 -19.23 -11.12 -13.22
C PHE A 181 -19.39 -11.50 -14.69
N VAL A 182 -18.43 -11.08 -15.53
CA VAL A 182 -18.48 -11.29 -16.98
C VAL A 182 -17.11 -11.74 -17.51
N ASN A 183 -17.13 -12.64 -18.51
CA ASN A 183 -15.95 -13.22 -19.16
C ASN A 183 -15.46 -12.38 -20.36
N ASP A 184 -15.11 -11.11 -20.16
CA ASP A 184 -14.76 -10.18 -21.26
C ASP A 184 -13.61 -9.22 -20.90
N VAL A 185 -12.65 -9.67 -20.11
CA VAL A 185 -11.50 -8.85 -19.71
C VAL A 185 -10.58 -8.64 -20.91
N SER A 186 -10.17 -7.39 -21.11
CA SER A 186 -9.15 -7.05 -22.09
C SER A 186 -7.77 -7.25 -21.47
N VAL A 187 -7.26 -8.48 -21.50
CA VAL A 187 -5.90 -8.85 -21.06
C VAL A 187 -5.05 -9.29 -22.24
N GLU A 188 -3.78 -8.88 -22.23
CA GLU A 188 -2.75 -9.33 -23.15
C GLU A 188 -1.79 -10.27 -22.42
N PRO A 189 -1.84 -11.60 -22.66
CA PRO A 189 -1.00 -12.56 -21.93
C PRO A 189 0.50 -12.31 -22.03
N SER A 190 0.97 -11.58 -23.04
CA SER A 190 2.38 -11.19 -23.19
C SER A 190 2.79 -9.99 -22.32
N HIS A 191 1.85 -9.24 -21.77
CA HIS A 191 2.07 -8.00 -21.02
C HIS A 191 1.49 -8.03 -19.60
N ASP A 192 0.49 -8.87 -19.34
CA ASP A 192 -0.23 -8.98 -18.07
C ASP A 192 0.11 -10.27 -17.32
N SER A 193 1.40 -10.56 -17.14
CA SER A 193 1.88 -11.73 -16.38
C SER A 193 1.36 -13.09 -16.83
N GLY A 194 0.99 -13.22 -18.11
CA GLY A 194 0.36 -14.44 -18.61
C GLY A 194 -1.10 -14.63 -18.17
N ALA A 195 -1.73 -13.61 -17.60
CA ALA A 195 -3.15 -13.63 -17.24
C ALA A 195 -4.02 -13.92 -18.46
N VAL A 196 -5.08 -14.68 -18.25
CA VAL A 196 -6.02 -15.09 -19.30
C VAL A 196 -7.44 -14.79 -18.86
N ASN A 197 -8.32 -14.55 -19.84
CA ASN A 197 -9.75 -14.54 -19.57
C ASN A 197 -10.18 -15.87 -18.96
N ALA A 198 -10.91 -15.81 -17.86
CA ALA A 198 -11.57 -16.98 -17.31
C ALA A 198 -12.51 -17.58 -18.36
N ALA A 199 -12.50 -18.90 -18.51
CA ALA A 199 -13.27 -19.57 -19.57
C ALA A 199 -14.73 -19.84 -19.19
N GLY A 200 -15.11 -19.54 -17.95
CA GLY A 200 -16.46 -19.59 -17.38
C GLY A 200 -16.53 -18.72 -16.11
N GLY A 201 -17.60 -18.81 -15.34
CA GLY A 201 -17.76 -18.04 -14.09
C GLY A 201 -18.62 -16.79 -14.19
N ALA A 202 -19.10 -16.40 -15.38
CA ALA A 202 -20.09 -15.35 -15.51
C ALA A 202 -21.34 -15.67 -14.67
N GLN A 203 -21.72 -14.73 -13.80
CA GLN A 203 -22.84 -14.84 -12.87
C GLN A 203 -23.15 -13.49 -12.21
N THR A 204 -24.37 -13.35 -11.71
CA THR A 204 -24.79 -12.21 -10.89
C THR A 204 -24.76 -12.62 -9.42
N ILE A 205 -24.13 -11.81 -8.58
CA ILE A 205 -24.03 -12.03 -7.14
C ILE A 205 -24.63 -10.84 -6.40
N HIS A 206 -25.59 -11.12 -5.51
CA HIS A 206 -26.02 -10.16 -4.50
C HIS A 206 -25.03 -10.20 -3.34
N MET A 207 -24.50 -9.05 -2.96
CA MET A 207 -23.60 -8.94 -1.81
C MET A 207 -24.32 -9.39 -0.54
N PRO A 208 -23.62 -10.06 0.40
CA PRO A 208 -24.27 -10.67 1.57
C PRO A 208 -24.82 -9.64 2.57
N HIS A 209 -24.35 -8.41 2.50
CA HIS A 209 -24.73 -7.31 3.37
C HIS A 209 -24.96 -6.03 2.56
N ASN A 210 -25.80 -5.16 3.09
CA ASN A 210 -25.94 -3.80 2.58
C ASN A 210 -24.71 -2.97 2.92
N THR A 211 -24.56 -1.82 2.26
CA THR A 211 -23.47 -0.89 2.53
C THR A 211 -23.48 -0.37 3.97
N THR A 212 -22.29 -0.04 4.47
CA THR A 212 -22.06 0.61 5.78
C THR A 212 -22.61 2.04 5.79
N GLU A 213 -22.58 2.73 6.93
CA GLU A 213 -22.92 4.17 7.01
C GLU A 213 -22.04 5.02 6.08
N GLN A 214 -20.78 4.59 5.89
CA GLN A 214 -19.82 5.19 5.00
C GLN A 214 -19.92 4.66 3.56
N GLY A 215 -20.96 3.89 3.22
CA GLY A 215 -21.22 3.45 1.84
C GLY A 215 -20.39 2.25 1.38
N ASP A 216 -19.60 1.64 2.25
CA ASP A 216 -18.69 0.55 1.88
C ASP A 216 -19.43 -0.77 1.71
N PHE A 217 -18.99 -1.55 0.74
CA PHE A 217 -19.21 -2.99 0.68
C PHE A 217 -17.83 -3.68 0.65
N ASP A 218 -17.62 -4.70 1.47
CA ASP A 218 -16.42 -5.56 1.45
C ASP A 218 -16.84 -6.96 1.91
N ALA A 219 -16.84 -7.93 1.01
CA ALA A 219 -17.10 -9.31 1.37
C ALA A 219 -16.42 -10.28 0.41
N PHE A 220 -16.05 -11.43 0.97
CA PHE A 220 -15.72 -12.60 0.17
C PHE A 220 -16.99 -13.28 -0.34
N VAL A 221 -17.03 -13.57 -1.64
CA VAL A 221 -18.12 -14.28 -2.30
C VAL A 221 -17.57 -15.48 -3.08
N VAL A 222 -18.21 -16.62 -2.91
CA VAL A 222 -17.82 -17.86 -3.62
C VAL A 222 -18.49 -17.87 -4.99
N LEU A 223 -17.68 -17.91 -6.04
CA LEU A 223 -18.14 -18.06 -7.40
C LEU A 223 -18.59 -19.50 -7.66
N LYS A 224 -19.79 -19.65 -8.20
CA LYS A 224 -20.22 -20.93 -8.76
C LYS A 224 -19.42 -21.22 -10.02
N ASN A 225 -19.05 -22.48 -10.22
CA ASN A 225 -18.42 -22.90 -11.47
C ASN A 225 -19.47 -22.97 -12.59
N THR A 226 -19.65 -21.88 -13.33
CA THR A 226 -20.59 -21.79 -14.45
C THR A 226 -19.86 -22.03 -15.77
N THR A 227 -20.55 -22.68 -16.71
CA THR A 227 -20.04 -22.91 -18.07
C THR A 227 -20.01 -21.60 -18.85
N GLY A 228 -18.88 -21.24 -19.45
CA GLY A 228 -18.77 -20.09 -20.33
C GLY A 228 -19.31 -20.35 -21.75
N PRO A 229 -19.30 -19.33 -22.63
CA PRO A 229 -19.92 -19.39 -23.95
C PRO A 229 -19.39 -20.49 -24.88
N LEU A 230 -18.14 -20.92 -24.68
CA LEU A 230 -17.48 -21.96 -25.46
C LEU A 230 -17.54 -23.35 -24.81
N GLY A 231 -18.35 -23.54 -23.77
CA GLY A 231 -18.46 -24.83 -23.07
C GLY A 231 -17.35 -25.11 -22.05
N ALA A 232 -16.47 -24.13 -21.81
CA ALA A 232 -15.36 -24.23 -20.86
C ALA A 232 -15.73 -23.69 -19.46
N TYR A 233 -14.85 -23.91 -18.48
CA TYR A 233 -15.08 -23.60 -17.06
C TYR A 233 -13.91 -22.80 -16.49
N MET A 234 -14.09 -22.20 -15.31
CA MET A 234 -12.95 -21.69 -14.54
C MET A 234 -12.06 -22.86 -14.15
N ILE A 235 -10.75 -22.71 -14.33
CA ILE A 235 -9.76 -23.69 -13.90
C ILE A 235 -9.60 -23.55 -12.37
N PRO A 236 -9.63 -24.63 -11.58
CA PRO A 236 -9.32 -24.60 -10.16
C PRO A 236 -7.92 -24.03 -9.87
N GLY A 237 -7.79 -23.20 -8.83
CA GLY A 237 -6.53 -22.51 -8.52
C GLY A 237 -5.44 -23.41 -7.92
N ASP A 238 -5.79 -24.60 -7.44
CA ASP A 238 -4.85 -25.62 -6.96
C ASP A 238 -4.16 -26.41 -8.08
N VAL A 239 -4.69 -26.35 -9.31
CA VAL A 239 -4.07 -26.97 -10.50
C VAL A 239 -3.74 -25.96 -11.60
N SER A 240 -4.18 -24.71 -11.48
CA SER A 240 -3.89 -23.65 -12.44
C SER A 240 -2.47 -23.14 -12.27
N ASP A 241 -1.73 -23.02 -13.37
CA ASP A 241 -0.44 -22.33 -13.44
C ASP A 241 -0.58 -20.90 -13.99
N ARG A 242 -1.83 -20.43 -14.19
CA ARG A 242 -2.14 -19.11 -14.75
C ARG A 242 -3.18 -18.37 -13.95
N ILE A 243 -3.01 -17.06 -13.90
CA ILE A 243 -4.00 -16.15 -13.34
C ILE A 243 -5.17 -16.04 -14.32
N GLN A 244 -6.39 -16.18 -13.82
CA GLN A 244 -7.62 -16.00 -14.61
C GLN A 244 -8.27 -14.67 -14.24
N THR A 245 -9.01 -14.06 -15.17
CA THR A 245 -9.66 -12.77 -14.92
C THR A 245 -11.14 -12.77 -15.29
N LEU A 246 -11.93 -12.01 -14.53
CA LEU A 246 -13.35 -11.73 -14.75
C LEU A 246 -13.58 -10.23 -14.59
N ASN A 247 -14.36 -9.59 -15.46
CA ASN A 247 -14.82 -8.23 -15.19
C ASN A 247 -15.96 -8.26 -14.17
N MET A 248 -16.02 -7.22 -13.34
CA MET A 248 -17.03 -7.01 -12.31
C MET A 248 -17.73 -5.68 -12.57
N TYR A 249 -19.06 -5.71 -12.66
CA TYR A 249 -19.89 -4.53 -12.85
C TYR A 249 -20.91 -4.40 -11.73
N VAL A 250 -20.85 -3.31 -10.96
CA VAL A 250 -21.92 -3.00 -10.00
C VAL A 250 -23.19 -2.61 -10.76
N GLU A 251 -24.29 -3.28 -10.48
CA GLU A 251 -25.58 -3.00 -11.13
C GLU A 251 -26.15 -1.62 -10.76
N GLY A 252 -26.88 -1.01 -11.70
CA GLY A 252 -27.55 0.27 -11.48
C GLY A 252 -26.67 1.51 -11.65
N THR A 253 -25.41 1.34 -12.06
CA THR A 253 -24.49 2.44 -12.34
C THR A 253 -23.50 2.12 -13.47
N ASN A 254 -22.90 3.15 -14.07
CA ASN A 254 -21.88 3.01 -15.12
C ASN A 254 -20.45 3.23 -14.59
N THR A 255 -20.29 3.52 -13.29
CA THR A 255 -18.99 3.87 -12.70
C THR A 255 -18.35 2.75 -11.88
N GLY A 256 -19.07 1.63 -11.67
CA GLY A 256 -18.65 0.51 -10.83
C GLY A 256 -17.97 -0.64 -11.56
N ASN A 257 -17.07 -0.34 -12.50
CA ASN A 257 -16.36 -1.33 -13.30
C ASN A 257 -15.02 -1.69 -12.65
N ALA A 258 -14.72 -2.98 -12.54
CA ALA A 258 -13.45 -3.49 -12.03
C ALA A 258 -13.13 -4.87 -12.63
N THR A 259 -11.99 -5.44 -12.27
CA THR A 259 -11.57 -6.79 -12.67
C THR A 259 -11.25 -7.61 -11.41
N ALA A 260 -11.77 -8.84 -11.34
CA ALA A 260 -11.37 -9.85 -10.37
C ALA A 260 -10.21 -10.69 -10.93
N TRP A 261 -9.16 -10.83 -10.13
CA TRP A 261 -7.98 -11.63 -10.41
C TRP A 261 -8.07 -12.94 -9.64
N LEU A 262 -8.30 -14.04 -10.37
CA LEU A 262 -8.37 -15.40 -9.85
C LEU A 262 -6.94 -15.95 -9.82
N VAL A 263 -6.32 -15.80 -8.67
CA VAL A 263 -4.89 -16.00 -8.45
C VAL A 263 -4.67 -17.43 -7.92
N PRO A 264 -3.83 -18.26 -8.56
CA PRO A 264 -3.59 -19.64 -8.12
C PRO A 264 -3.13 -19.79 -6.66
N ASP A 265 -3.08 -21.02 -6.15
CA ASP A 265 -2.60 -21.30 -4.79
C ASP A 265 -1.10 -20.98 -4.63
N GLU A 266 -0.32 -21.25 -5.66
CA GLU A 266 1.14 -21.12 -5.69
C GLU A 266 1.57 -20.13 -6.76
N GLY A 267 2.71 -19.48 -6.54
CA GLY A 267 3.24 -18.41 -7.38
C GLY A 267 3.80 -17.26 -6.53
N ILE A 268 4.14 -16.15 -7.17
CA ILE A 268 4.66 -14.97 -6.50
C ILE A 268 3.72 -13.79 -6.75
N THR A 269 3.48 -13.00 -5.70
CA THR A 269 2.74 -11.74 -5.77
C THR A 269 3.70 -10.59 -5.43
N ILE A 270 3.80 -9.58 -6.30
CA ILE A 270 4.34 -8.27 -5.93
C ILE A 270 3.28 -7.53 -5.14
N LEU A 271 3.57 -7.18 -3.90
CA LEU A 271 2.79 -6.26 -3.10
C LEU A 271 3.53 -4.93 -3.07
N SER A 272 3.02 -3.93 -3.77
CA SER A 272 3.68 -2.62 -3.89
C SER A 272 2.88 -1.53 -3.19
N ASP A 273 3.59 -0.73 -2.38
CA ASP A 273 3.15 0.62 -2.05
C ASP A 273 3.16 1.51 -3.32
N ILE A 274 2.61 2.72 -3.26
CA ILE A 274 2.47 3.60 -4.43
C ILE A 274 3.25 4.90 -4.30
N ASP A 275 2.97 5.67 -3.25
CA ASP A 275 3.56 6.99 -3.06
C ASP A 275 5.06 6.86 -2.75
N ASP A 276 5.87 7.72 -3.37
CA ASP A 276 7.34 7.74 -3.27
C ASP A 276 8.09 6.44 -3.63
N ILE A 277 7.41 5.45 -4.21
CA ILE A 277 8.03 4.24 -4.80
C ILE A 277 7.63 4.02 -6.26
N LEU A 278 6.34 4.11 -6.60
CA LEU A 278 5.85 3.99 -7.99
C LEU A 278 5.61 5.36 -8.62
N ARG A 279 5.46 6.40 -7.80
CA ARG A 279 5.30 7.78 -8.25
C ARG A 279 6.08 8.73 -7.37
N ILE A 280 6.33 9.92 -7.88
CA ILE A 280 6.91 11.02 -7.10
C ILE A 280 5.78 11.72 -6.36
N THR A 281 5.81 11.68 -5.03
CA THR A 281 4.86 12.39 -4.17
C THR A 281 5.60 13.41 -3.31
N LYS A 282 6.73 13.03 -2.70
CA LYS A 282 7.56 13.81 -1.78
C LYS A 282 6.82 14.13 -0.50
N ILE A 283 6.27 13.10 0.16
CA ILE A 283 5.49 13.28 1.39
C ILE A 283 6.29 13.94 2.52
N TYR A 284 7.62 13.81 2.47
CA TYR A 284 8.59 14.46 3.36
C TYR A 284 8.80 15.97 3.09
N VAL A 285 8.25 16.51 2.00
CA VAL A 285 8.21 17.96 1.72
C VAL A 285 6.75 18.40 1.60
N PRO A 286 6.06 18.75 2.71
CA PRO A 286 4.59 18.85 2.74
C PRO A 286 3.95 19.69 1.63
N LYS A 287 4.52 20.85 1.30
CA LYS A 287 4.04 21.71 0.21
C LYS A 287 4.11 21.03 -1.16
N GLU A 288 5.25 20.41 -1.46
CA GLU A 288 5.44 19.68 -2.72
C GLU A 288 4.60 18.39 -2.73
N GLY A 289 4.53 17.68 -1.60
CA GLY A 289 3.64 16.56 -1.33
C GLY A 289 2.20 16.84 -1.72
N LEU A 290 1.63 17.91 -1.19
CA LEU A 290 0.26 18.32 -1.48
C LEU A 290 0.07 18.71 -2.95
N LEU A 291 1.00 19.46 -3.53
CA LEU A 291 0.93 19.81 -4.95
C LEU A 291 0.99 18.57 -5.84
N ASN A 292 1.84 17.59 -5.52
CA ASN A 292 1.96 16.34 -6.26
C ASN A 292 0.74 15.43 -6.05
N SER A 293 0.13 15.42 -4.86
CA SER A 293 -1.06 14.61 -4.57
C SER A 293 -2.33 15.18 -5.19
N PHE A 294 -2.53 16.50 -5.16
CA PHE A 294 -3.81 17.11 -5.54
C PHE A 294 -3.79 17.81 -6.89
N ALA A 295 -2.71 18.50 -7.24
CA ALA A 295 -2.72 19.44 -8.37
C ALA A 295 -1.91 18.97 -9.58
N ARG A 296 -0.76 18.31 -9.39
CA ARG A 296 0.15 17.97 -10.49
C ARG A 296 -0.08 16.55 -11.00
N PRO A 297 0.04 16.32 -12.32
CA PRO A 297 -0.04 14.98 -12.89
C PRO A 297 0.89 14.00 -12.19
N PHE A 298 0.38 12.80 -11.88
CA PHE A 298 1.19 11.76 -11.27
C PHE A 298 2.29 11.35 -12.24
N THR A 299 3.51 11.30 -11.72
CA THR A 299 4.73 11.05 -12.51
C THR A 299 5.41 9.82 -11.93
N PRO A 300 5.76 8.82 -12.76
CA PRO A 300 6.47 7.65 -12.27
C PRO A 300 7.84 8.04 -11.69
N TRP A 301 8.28 7.30 -10.68
CA TRP A 301 9.63 7.47 -10.17
C TRP A 301 10.63 6.79 -11.12
N MET A 302 11.39 7.62 -11.85
CA MET A 302 12.42 7.19 -12.80
C MET A 302 11.88 6.11 -13.77
N ASN A 303 12.65 5.03 -13.97
CA ASN A 303 12.35 3.91 -14.86
C ASN A 303 11.76 2.69 -14.11
N MET A 304 11.10 2.92 -12.98
CA MET A 304 10.38 1.87 -12.25
C MET A 304 9.32 1.14 -13.10
N PRO A 305 8.61 1.81 -14.05
CA PRO A 305 7.71 1.14 -14.98
C PRO A 305 8.41 0.04 -15.80
N GLU A 306 9.64 0.26 -16.28
CA GLU A 306 10.39 -0.75 -17.02
C GLU A 306 10.73 -1.98 -16.16
N ILE A 307 11.04 -1.80 -14.88
CA ILE A 307 11.32 -2.90 -13.95
C ILE A 307 10.09 -3.80 -13.80
N TYR A 308 8.92 -3.19 -13.53
CA TYR A 308 7.66 -3.93 -13.36
C TYR A 308 7.20 -4.59 -14.66
N ALA A 309 7.33 -3.89 -15.79
CA ALA A 309 7.01 -4.45 -17.10
C ALA A 309 7.92 -5.64 -17.44
N ASN A 310 9.20 -5.58 -17.08
CA ASN A 310 10.12 -6.71 -17.25
C ASN A 310 9.74 -7.90 -16.37
N TRP A 311 9.42 -7.68 -15.09
CA TRP A 311 8.96 -8.77 -14.22
C TRP A 311 7.67 -9.41 -14.72
N SER A 312 6.68 -8.60 -15.12
CA SER A 312 5.44 -9.09 -15.73
C SER A 312 5.69 -9.99 -16.95
N LYS A 313 6.64 -9.61 -17.82
CA LYS A 313 6.97 -10.35 -19.04
C LYS A 313 7.76 -11.64 -18.79
N THR A 314 8.59 -11.67 -17.76
CA THR A 314 9.62 -12.71 -17.59
C THR A 314 9.30 -13.72 -16.51
N VAL A 315 8.44 -13.39 -15.55
CA VAL A 315 8.05 -14.29 -14.46
C VAL A 315 6.65 -14.83 -14.74
N PRO A 316 6.48 -16.14 -14.96
CA PRO A 316 5.16 -16.74 -15.15
C PRO A 316 4.37 -16.72 -13.84
N ASN A 317 3.04 -16.60 -13.94
CA ASN A 317 2.13 -16.65 -12.77
C ASN A 317 2.47 -15.59 -11.70
N PHE A 318 2.87 -14.40 -12.18
CA PHE A 318 3.30 -13.29 -11.33
C PHE A 318 2.16 -12.30 -11.11
N HIS A 319 1.62 -12.25 -9.90
CA HIS A 319 0.49 -11.36 -9.62
C HIS A 319 0.97 -10.01 -9.13
N PHE A 320 0.31 -8.92 -9.55
CA PHE A 320 0.55 -7.59 -9.00
C PHE A 320 -0.61 -7.20 -8.08
N HIS A 321 -0.27 -6.75 -6.88
CA HIS A 321 -1.19 -6.19 -5.91
C HIS A 321 -0.66 -4.84 -5.44
N TYR A 322 -1.45 -3.80 -5.68
CA TYR A 322 -1.13 -2.43 -5.28
C TYR A 322 -1.88 -2.09 -4.00
N LEU A 323 -1.18 -1.57 -3.00
CA LEU A 323 -1.76 -1.23 -1.71
C LEU A 323 -1.39 0.20 -1.36
N THR A 324 -2.40 1.04 -1.15
CA THR A 324 -2.23 2.39 -0.58
C THR A 324 -3.08 2.56 0.68
N THR A 325 -2.61 3.38 1.61
CA THR A 325 -3.38 3.81 2.78
C THR A 325 -4.11 5.14 2.55
N THR A 326 -4.05 5.67 1.33
CA THR A 326 -4.85 6.82 0.91
C THR A 326 -6.35 6.47 0.95
N PRO A 327 -7.23 7.37 1.44
CA PRO A 327 -8.66 7.12 1.52
C PRO A 327 -9.28 6.72 0.17
N GLU A 328 -10.27 5.84 0.21
CA GLU A 328 -10.86 5.26 -0.99
C GLU A 328 -11.46 6.29 -1.98
N GLN A 329 -11.88 7.46 -1.49
CA GLN A 329 -12.51 8.48 -2.34
C GLN A 329 -11.61 8.86 -3.52
N VAL A 330 -10.30 8.89 -3.29
CA VAL A 330 -9.32 9.35 -4.29
C VAL A 330 -8.62 8.21 -5.02
N THR A 331 -9.05 6.97 -4.79
CA THR A 331 -8.43 5.77 -5.39
C THR A 331 -8.57 5.74 -6.90
N LYS A 332 -9.57 6.40 -7.49
CA LYS A 332 -9.78 6.42 -8.95
C LYS A 332 -8.58 7.02 -9.68
N ASN A 333 -8.07 8.16 -9.21
CA ASN A 333 -6.89 8.80 -9.80
C ASN A 333 -5.63 7.93 -9.64
N TYR A 334 -5.49 7.24 -8.50
CA TYR A 334 -4.40 6.28 -8.29
C TYR A 334 -4.48 5.09 -9.25
N MET A 335 -5.66 4.47 -9.39
CA MET A 335 -5.87 3.35 -10.32
C MET A 335 -5.64 3.77 -11.77
N ASP A 336 -6.11 4.96 -12.17
CA ASP A 336 -5.89 5.49 -13.52
C ASP A 336 -4.39 5.65 -13.83
N PHE A 337 -3.62 6.23 -12.91
CA PHE A 337 -2.17 6.34 -13.05
C PHE A 337 -1.50 4.96 -13.09
N ILE A 338 -1.83 4.07 -12.14
CA ILE A 338 -1.22 2.75 -12.02
C ILE A 338 -1.47 1.93 -13.28
N TYR A 339 -2.71 1.79 -13.74
CA TYR A 339 -3.02 0.94 -14.90
C TYR A 339 -2.62 1.54 -16.26
N LYS A 340 -2.28 2.84 -16.31
CA LYS A 340 -1.63 3.45 -17.49
C LYS A 340 -0.11 3.23 -17.52
N THR A 341 0.50 2.90 -16.39
CA THR A 341 1.95 2.99 -16.20
C THR A 341 2.58 1.65 -15.82
N TYR A 342 1.86 0.83 -15.07
CA TYR A 342 2.30 -0.42 -14.46
C TYR A 342 1.40 -1.59 -14.89
N PRO A 343 1.87 -2.84 -14.75
CA PRO A 343 1.08 -4.03 -15.05
C PRO A 343 -0.29 -4.03 -14.34
N LEU A 344 -1.28 -4.63 -15.00
CA LEU A 344 -2.60 -4.77 -14.41
C LEU A 344 -2.55 -5.70 -13.18
N GLY A 345 -3.43 -5.46 -12.21
CA GLY A 345 -3.44 -6.20 -10.96
C GLY A 345 -4.64 -5.90 -10.08
N SER A 346 -4.62 -6.48 -8.89
CA SER A 346 -5.60 -6.19 -7.83
C SER A 346 -5.17 -4.98 -7.01
N PHE A 347 -6.09 -4.38 -6.27
CA PHE A 347 -5.87 -3.13 -5.57
C PHE A 347 -6.48 -3.16 -4.17
N ASP A 348 -5.75 -2.65 -3.18
CA ASP A 348 -6.26 -2.34 -1.85
C ASP A 348 -6.04 -0.86 -1.53
N THR A 349 -7.03 -0.27 -0.87
CA THR A 349 -7.02 1.14 -0.47
C THR A 349 -7.57 1.23 0.96
N ARG A 350 -7.38 2.37 1.64
CA ARG A 350 -7.97 2.59 2.97
C ARG A 350 -9.51 2.70 2.87
N PRO A 351 -10.29 1.76 3.45
CA PRO A 351 -11.75 1.86 3.51
C PRO A 351 -12.21 3.04 4.37
N LEU A 352 -13.44 3.51 4.20
CA LEU A 352 -13.99 4.61 5.03
C LEU A 352 -14.58 4.15 6.35
N ASN A 353 -15.19 2.98 6.39
CA ASN A 353 -15.71 2.41 7.62
C ASN A 353 -14.58 1.73 8.41
N PHE A 354 -14.44 2.17 9.66
CA PHE A 354 -13.67 1.49 10.68
C PHE A 354 -14.61 0.97 11.76
N SER A 355 -15.32 -0.12 11.48
CA SER A 355 -16.13 -0.80 12.51
C SER A 355 -15.25 -1.43 13.60
N ASP A 356 -13.93 -1.53 13.36
CA ASP A 356 -12.91 -1.99 14.30
C ASP A 356 -11.89 -0.87 14.57
N ALA A 357 -11.86 -0.39 15.82
CA ALA A 357 -10.93 0.66 16.27
C ALA A 357 -9.45 0.25 16.13
N SER A 358 -9.14 -1.06 16.16
CA SER A 358 -7.78 -1.57 15.95
C SER A 358 -7.38 -1.50 14.48
N ALA A 359 -8.32 -1.73 13.56
CA ALA A 359 -8.11 -1.53 12.12
C ALA A 359 -7.90 -0.05 11.78
N THR A 360 -8.50 0.88 12.52
CA THR A 360 -8.27 2.34 12.38
C THR A 360 -6.82 2.73 12.69
N LEU A 361 -6.20 2.07 13.65
CA LEU A 361 -4.87 2.44 14.15
C LEU A 361 -3.72 1.79 13.36
N SER A 362 -4.00 0.77 12.53
CA SER A 362 -2.98 0.04 11.75
C SER A 362 -3.56 -0.55 10.46
N ILE A 363 -4.14 0.32 9.63
CA ILE A 363 -4.87 -0.04 8.40
C ILE A 363 -4.01 -0.87 7.44
N ARG A 364 -2.75 -0.45 7.21
CA ARG A 364 -1.84 -1.21 6.35
C ARG A 364 -1.64 -2.63 6.86
N LYS A 365 -1.40 -2.80 8.17
CA LYS A 365 -1.25 -4.15 8.77
C LYS A 365 -2.51 -4.98 8.55
N PHE A 366 -3.70 -4.42 8.74
CA PHE A 366 -4.96 -5.14 8.50
C PHE A 366 -5.09 -5.64 7.05
N LEU A 367 -4.78 -4.79 6.07
CA LEU A 367 -4.84 -5.15 4.65
C LEU A 367 -3.76 -6.20 4.28
N LEU A 368 -2.54 -6.04 4.81
CA LEU A 368 -1.46 -7.01 4.65
C LEU A 368 -1.82 -8.38 5.25
N ASP A 369 -2.32 -8.40 6.49
CA ASP A 369 -2.75 -9.64 7.14
C ASP A 369 -3.84 -10.35 6.32
N LYS A 370 -4.80 -9.60 5.79
CA LYS A 370 -5.88 -10.15 4.95
C LYS A 370 -5.33 -10.85 3.70
N ILE A 371 -4.43 -10.23 2.94
CA ILE A 371 -3.91 -10.85 1.71
C ILE A 371 -2.97 -12.03 1.98
N PHE A 372 -2.13 -11.96 3.02
CA PHE A 372 -1.25 -13.07 3.42
C PHE A 372 -2.05 -14.29 3.93
N GLN A 373 -3.13 -14.07 4.68
CA GLN A 373 -4.02 -15.14 5.12
C GLN A 373 -4.83 -15.73 3.97
N THR A 374 -5.16 -14.91 2.96
CA THR A 374 -5.91 -15.36 1.77
C THR A 374 -5.07 -16.30 0.89
N PHE A 375 -3.75 -16.11 0.81
CA PHE A 375 -2.86 -16.90 -0.03
C PHE A 375 -1.72 -17.59 0.75
N PRO A 376 -2.02 -18.56 1.63
CA PRO A 376 -1.04 -19.13 2.56
C PRO A 376 0.13 -19.87 1.90
N LYS A 377 0.02 -20.22 0.61
CA LYS A 377 1.04 -20.94 -0.16
C LYS A 377 1.75 -20.05 -1.19
N ARG A 378 1.29 -18.82 -1.43
CA ARG A 378 2.00 -17.89 -2.32
C ARG A 378 3.18 -17.27 -1.60
N LYS A 379 4.15 -16.85 -2.40
CA LYS A 379 5.25 -16.01 -1.95
C LYS A 379 4.95 -14.55 -2.27
N PHE A 380 5.47 -13.65 -1.45
CA PHE A 380 5.27 -12.22 -1.59
C PHE A 380 6.60 -11.49 -1.70
N ILE A 381 6.69 -10.61 -2.69
CA ILE A 381 7.76 -9.61 -2.79
C ILE A 381 7.14 -8.29 -2.39
N LEU A 382 7.65 -7.71 -1.30
CA LEU A 382 7.15 -6.46 -0.74
C LEU A 382 7.98 -5.30 -1.29
N VAL A 383 7.33 -4.29 -1.87
CA VAL A 383 7.97 -3.12 -2.47
C VAL A 383 7.41 -1.85 -1.82
N GLY A 384 8.30 -0.98 -1.35
CA GLY A 384 7.93 0.26 -0.68
C GLY A 384 9.12 1.22 -0.58
N ASP A 385 9.05 2.17 0.34
CA ASP A 385 10.09 3.17 0.56
C ASP A 385 10.26 3.49 2.05
N THR A 386 11.31 4.26 2.38
CA THR A 386 11.67 4.59 3.76
C THR A 386 10.85 5.72 4.40
N THR A 387 10.08 6.49 3.62
CA THR A 387 9.31 7.63 4.14
C THR A 387 8.05 7.18 4.87
N ASN A 388 7.58 5.95 4.61
CA ASN A 388 6.39 5.41 5.23
C ASN A 388 6.73 4.56 6.47
N SER A 389 6.50 5.12 7.66
CA SER A 389 6.84 4.45 8.91
C SER A 389 6.04 3.17 9.15
N ASP A 390 4.82 3.08 8.62
CA ASP A 390 4.00 1.88 8.71
C ASP A 390 4.55 0.74 7.84
N VAL A 391 5.13 1.02 6.68
CA VAL A 391 5.87 0.08 5.81
C VAL A 391 7.11 -0.42 6.54
N MET A 392 7.90 0.50 7.09
CA MET A 392 9.14 0.19 7.82
C MET A 392 8.90 -0.71 9.03
N LYS A 393 7.70 -0.66 9.63
CA LYS A 393 7.28 -1.56 10.71
C LYS A 393 6.64 -2.85 10.19
N ALA A 394 5.68 -2.75 9.27
CA ALA A 394 4.83 -3.88 8.89
C ALA A 394 5.55 -4.90 8.02
N TYR A 395 6.35 -4.46 7.05
CA TYR A 395 7.03 -5.36 6.10
C TYR A 395 8.00 -6.34 6.79
N PRO A 396 8.92 -5.90 7.67
CA PRO A 396 9.78 -6.84 8.39
C PRO A 396 8.99 -7.74 9.35
N GLN A 397 7.90 -7.23 9.95
CA GLN A 397 7.06 -8.03 10.86
C GLN A 397 6.39 -9.22 10.13
N LEU A 398 5.98 -9.04 8.86
CA LEU A 398 5.39 -10.11 8.05
C LEU A 398 6.30 -11.33 7.87
N VAL A 399 7.64 -11.15 7.92
CA VAL A 399 8.59 -12.28 7.86
C VAL A 399 8.42 -13.20 9.06
N THR A 400 8.11 -12.63 10.23
CA THR A 400 7.87 -13.36 11.47
C THR A 400 6.44 -13.87 11.56
N ASP A 401 5.46 -13.05 11.18
CA ASP A 401 4.03 -13.38 11.26
C ASP A 401 3.64 -14.50 10.25
N TYR A 402 4.27 -14.51 9.07
CA TYR A 402 4.00 -15.49 7.99
C TYR A 402 5.29 -16.16 7.51
N PRO A 403 5.91 -17.04 8.33
CA PRO A 403 7.20 -17.63 8.00
C PRO A 403 7.22 -18.33 6.65
N GLY A 404 8.17 -17.92 5.81
CA GLY A 404 8.37 -18.47 4.48
C GLY A 404 7.46 -17.90 3.40
N GLN A 405 6.48 -17.04 3.68
CA GLN A 405 5.70 -16.37 2.63
C GLN A 405 6.42 -15.14 2.06
N VAL A 406 7.13 -14.37 2.87
CA VAL A 406 7.90 -13.22 2.37
C VAL A 406 9.16 -13.72 1.65
N GLN A 407 9.28 -13.38 0.36
CA GLN A 407 10.40 -13.75 -0.50
C GLN A 407 11.49 -12.68 -0.53
N CYS A 408 11.07 -11.43 -0.72
CA CYS A 408 11.93 -10.26 -0.82
C CYS A 408 11.24 -9.05 -0.18
N ILE A 409 12.04 -8.12 0.37
CA ILE A 409 11.62 -6.79 0.78
C ILE A 409 12.52 -5.76 0.09
N PHE A 410 11.95 -4.97 -0.83
CA PHE A 410 12.65 -3.90 -1.54
C PHE A 410 12.15 -2.54 -1.04
N LEU A 411 13.06 -1.73 -0.53
CA LEU A 411 12.76 -0.40 -0.01
C LEU A 411 13.59 0.65 -0.73
N ARG A 412 12.95 1.61 -1.40
CA ARG A 412 13.66 2.81 -1.87
C ARG A 412 14.15 3.58 -0.65
N ASN A 413 15.45 3.84 -0.60
CA ASN A 413 16.07 4.65 0.45
C ASN A 413 15.98 6.14 0.08
N THR A 414 14.83 6.75 0.35
CA THR A 414 14.55 8.15 0.01
C THR A 414 15.54 9.13 0.60
N SER A 415 16.00 8.89 1.83
CA SER A 415 16.98 9.77 2.49
C SER A 415 18.37 9.73 1.84
N ASN A 416 18.64 8.73 0.98
CA ASN A 416 19.85 8.68 0.15
C ASN A 416 19.61 9.19 -1.28
N THR A 417 18.37 9.09 -1.79
CA THR A 417 18.03 9.48 -3.17
C THR A 417 17.60 10.94 -3.29
N ASP A 418 17.02 11.50 -2.23
CA ASP A 418 16.40 12.82 -2.22
C ASP A 418 16.99 13.64 -1.08
N SER A 419 17.78 14.66 -1.43
CA SER A 419 18.50 15.48 -0.45
C SER A 419 17.59 16.30 0.48
N ASP A 420 16.32 16.45 0.13
CA ASP A 420 15.31 17.13 0.91
C ASP A 420 14.45 16.19 1.78
N ASP A 421 14.68 14.88 1.71
CA ASP A 421 14.14 13.94 2.69
C ASP A 421 15.01 13.95 3.95
N LEU A 422 14.47 14.57 5.01
CA LEU A 422 15.08 14.65 6.32
C LEU A 422 14.41 13.75 7.36
N PHE A 423 13.46 12.90 6.94
CA PHE A 423 12.67 12.12 7.88
C PHE A 423 13.47 10.93 8.41
N PRO A 424 13.43 10.70 9.73
CA PRO A 424 14.03 9.51 10.31
C PRO A 424 13.13 8.30 10.08
N TYR A 425 13.74 7.13 9.91
CA TYR A 425 13.05 5.85 9.78
C TYR A 425 13.70 4.78 10.67
N ASP A 426 12.89 3.86 11.18
CA ASP A 426 13.34 2.78 12.06
C ASP A 426 13.66 1.52 11.27
N THR A 427 14.90 1.02 11.41
CA THR A 427 15.34 -0.23 10.78
C THR A 427 15.42 -1.41 11.75
N SER A 428 15.01 -1.25 13.00
CA SER A 428 15.10 -2.28 14.04
C SER A 428 14.37 -3.58 13.70
N GLY A 429 13.27 -3.48 12.94
CA GLY A 429 12.53 -4.65 12.44
C GLY A 429 13.34 -5.59 11.55
N PHE A 430 14.42 -5.09 10.92
CA PHE A 430 15.26 -5.87 10.01
C PHE A 430 16.36 -6.67 10.71
N LYS A 431 16.58 -6.48 12.02
CA LYS A 431 17.72 -7.04 12.77
C LYS A 431 17.92 -8.54 12.64
N ASN A 432 16.83 -9.29 12.54
CA ASN A 432 16.85 -10.75 12.50
C ASN A 432 16.46 -11.30 11.12
N ILE A 433 16.35 -10.44 10.11
CA ILE A 433 16.04 -10.83 8.74
C ILE A 433 17.38 -11.05 8.02
N PRO A 434 17.57 -12.19 7.33
CA PRO A 434 18.77 -12.38 6.53
C PRO A 434 18.89 -11.33 5.41
N GLN A 435 20.09 -10.79 5.21
CA GLN A 435 20.33 -9.71 4.24
C GLN A 435 19.93 -10.10 2.82
N GLU A 436 19.98 -11.37 2.45
CA GLU A 436 19.54 -11.86 1.14
C GLU A 436 18.04 -11.68 0.87
N GLN A 437 17.22 -11.48 1.91
CA GLN A 437 15.77 -11.28 1.79
C GLN A 437 15.35 -9.81 1.69
N TYR A 438 16.25 -8.84 1.90
CA TYR A 438 15.88 -7.43 1.79
C TYR A 438 16.98 -6.58 1.15
N MET A 439 16.58 -5.47 0.54
CA MET A 439 17.50 -4.48 0.01
C MET A 439 16.91 -3.07 0.09
N PHE A 440 17.68 -2.17 0.71
CA PHE A 440 17.51 -0.74 0.57
C PHE A 440 18.23 -0.31 -0.71
N PHE A 441 17.48 0.20 -1.69
CA PHE A 441 17.99 0.51 -3.02
C PHE A 441 17.80 1.98 -3.36
N ASN A 442 18.56 2.48 -4.33
CA ASN A 442 18.65 3.93 -4.62
C ASN A 442 18.06 4.29 -5.98
N VAL A 443 18.12 3.38 -6.95
CA VAL A 443 17.52 3.58 -8.27
C VAL A 443 16.84 2.30 -8.74
N PRO A 444 15.79 2.35 -9.58
CA PRO A 444 15.12 1.14 -10.05
C PRO A 444 16.07 0.11 -10.68
N ASP A 445 17.14 0.58 -11.35
CA ASP A 445 18.15 -0.29 -11.96
C ASP A 445 18.89 -1.18 -10.95
N ASP A 446 18.93 -0.83 -9.67
CA ASP A 446 19.50 -1.67 -8.62
C ASP A 446 18.74 -3.00 -8.46
N LEU A 447 17.47 -3.04 -8.88
CA LEU A 447 16.58 -4.20 -8.86
C LEU A 447 16.77 -5.13 -10.08
N THR A 448 17.61 -4.73 -11.03
CA THR A 448 17.90 -5.54 -12.22
C THR A 448 18.84 -6.69 -11.88
N HIS A 449 18.78 -7.76 -12.67
CA HIS A 449 19.67 -8.93 -12.55
C HIS A 449 19.59 -9.68 -11.20
N LEU A 450 18.53 -9.48 -10.43
CA LEU A 450 18.22 -10.25 -9.23
C LEU A 450 17.46 -11.53 -9.57
N ASP A 451 17.79 -12.63 -8.91
CA ASP A 451 17.00 -13.86 -8.96
C ASP A 451 15.92 -13.82 -7.86
N ILE A 452 14.94 -12.95 -8.07
CA ILE A 452 13.83 -12.72 -7.13
C ILE A 452 12.94 -13.95 -6.97
N VAL A 453 12.92 -14.86 -7.96
CA VAL A 453 12.12 -16.09 -7.93
C VAL A 453 12.70 -17.09 -6.94
N ASN A 454 14.03 -17.17 -6.83
CA ASN A 454 14.72 -18.05 -5.88
C ASN A 454 15.16 -17.31 -4.60
N GLY A 455 14.69 -16.09 -4.35
CA GLY A 455 14.96 -15.36 -3.12
C GLY A 455 16.33 -14.71 -3.01
N GLN A 456 17.00 -14.47 -4.13
CA GLN A 456 18.24 -13.71 -4.15
C GLN A 456 17.92 -12.22 -4.36
N CYS A 457 17.45 -11.57 -3.30
CA CYS A 457 16.89 -10.23 -3.33
C CYS A 457 17.91 -9.14 -2.96
N TYR A 458 19.20 -9.46 -3.00
CA TYR A 458 20.24 -8.53 -2.59
C TYR A 458 21.35 -8.40 -3.64
N ASN A 459 21.47 -7.19 -4.19
CA ASN A 459 22.59 -6.81 -5.04
C ASN A 459 23.75 -6.34 -4.16
N GLN A 460 24.77 -7.18 -4.01
CA GLN A 460 25.93 -6.91 -3.15
C GLN A 460 26.76 -5.67 -3.54
N SER A 461 26.57 -5.14 -4.75
CA SER A 461 27.21 -3.88 -5.16
C SER A 461 26.57 -2.65 -4.51
N ILE A 462 25.35 -2.79 -3.97
CA ILE A 462 24.60 -1.70 -3.35
C ILE A 462 24.87 -1.69 -1.85
N LYS A 463 25.61 -0.67 -1.39
CA LYS A 463 25.96 -0.53 0.02
C LYS A 463 24.70 -0.38 0.88
N GLN A 464 24.49 -1.34 1.77
CA GLN A 464 23.46 -1.28 2.82
C GLN A 464 24.00 -0.51 4.02
N ASN A 465 23.28 0.50 4.48
CA ASN A 465 23.61 1.26 5.68
C ASN A 465 22.46 1.11 6.68
N VAL A 466 22.38 -0.06 7.31
CA VAL A 466 21.29 -0.43 8.24
C VAL A 466 21.87 -0.51 9.65
N SER A 467 21.43 0.38 10.55
CA SER A 467 21.88 0.41 11.95
C SER A 467 21.10 -0.56 12.84
N PHE A 468 19.94 -1.02 12.38
CA PHE A 468 18.93 -1.73 13.19
C PHE A 468 18.38 -0.90 14.36
N GLU A 469 18.38 0.41 14.16
CA GLU A 469 17.86 1.45 15.05
C GLU A 469 17.17 2.51 14.17
N THR A 470 16.61 3.54 14.80
CA THR A 470 16.17 4.74 14.09
C THR A 470 17.36 5.43 13.45
N GLN A 471 17.28 5.71 12.15
CA GLN A 471 18.33 6.36 11.37
C GLN A 471 17.74 7.43 10.45
N GLY A 472 18.56 8.39 10.05
CA GLY A 472 18.19 9.50 9.17
C GLY A 472 19.45 10.17 8.61
N PRO A 473 19.31 11.15 7.70
CA PRO A 473 20.42 11.70 6.93
C PRO A 473 21.53 12.35 7.77
N PHE A 474 21.27 12.69 9.02
CA PHE A 474 22.27 13.29 9.93
C PHE A 474 22.85 12.33 10.98
N GLY A 475 22.44 11.05 10.99
CA GLY A 475 22.82 10.10 12.03
C GLY A 475 22.14 10.40 13.36
N LEU A 476 21.38 9.43 13.88
CA LEU A 476 20.65 9.54 15.15
C LEU A 476 21.38 8.82 16.29
N GLY A 477 22.71 8.85 16.27
CA GLY A 477 23.51 8.12 17.24
C GLY A 477 23.24 8.60 18.67
N ASP A 478 23.04 7.63 19.56
CA ASP A 478 22.95 7.68 21.02
C ASP A 478 23.50 8.95 21.69
N GLU A 479 22.85 9.35 22.79
CA GLU A 479 23.14 10.46 23.71
C GLU A 479 24.58 10.54 24.30
N ASN A 480 25.58 9.89 23.73
CA ASN A 480 26.99 10.01 24.12
C ASN A 480 27.93 10.56 23.01
N ALA A 481 27.40 11.01 21.87
CA ALA A 481 28.19 11.69 20.84
C ALA A 481 28.05 13.23 20.85
N ALA A 482 28.02 13.84 22.04
CA ALA A 482 28.37 15.25 22.19
C ALA A 482 29.90 15.40 22.01
N GLY A 483 30.36 15.32 20.77
CA GLY A 483 31.78 15.41 20.46
C GLY A 483 32.04 15.52 18.96
N SER A 484 32.33 16.75 18.52
CA SER A 484 32.95 17.09 17.23
C SER A 484 32.04 17.21 16.01
N LEU A 485 31.09 18.13 16.05
CA LEU A 485 30.89 19.04 14.91
C LEU A 485 30.99 20.48 15.42
N ALA A 486 32.11 21.13 15.09
CA ALA A 486 32.29 22.55 15.38
C ALA A 486 31.23 23.35 14.61
N PRO A 487 30.48 24.25 15.27
CA PRO A 487 29.54 25.11 14.56
C PRO A 487 30.32 26.00 13.56
N PRO A 488 29.74 26.32 12.39
CA PRO A 488 30.37 27.26 11.47
C PRO A 488 30.62 28.59 12.21
N GLY A 489 31.85 29.09 12.08
CA GLY A 489 32.36 30.22 12.86
C GLY A 489 31.45 31.45 12.82
N PHE A 490 31.29 32.08 13.98
CA PHE A 490 30.48 33.26 14.31
C PHE A 490 30.80 34.55 13.53
N LEU A 491 31.55 34.49 12.42
CA LEU A 491 31.95 35.66 11.63
C LEU A 491 31.31 35.73 10.23
N GLY A 492 30.40 34.81 9.88
CA GLY A 492 29.65 34.84 8.62
C GLY A 492 28.26 35.49 8.66
N SER A 493 27.70 35.76 9.85
CA SER A 493 26.30 36.20 10.02
C SER A 493 26.12 37.66 10.49
N LEU A 494 27.18 38.47 10.53
CA LEU A 494 27.11 39.89 10.91
C LEU A 494 26.98 40.87 9.73
N GLY A 495 26.78 40.37 8.51
CA GLY A 495 26.63 41.21 7.30
C GLY A 495 25.19 41.59 6.91
N THR A 496 24.16 41.02 7.53
CA THR A 496 22.76 41.16 7.06
C THR A 496 21.75 41.50 8.17
N CYS A 497 22.20 42.04 9.30
CA CYS A 497 21.31 42.58 10.35
C CYS A 497 21.53 44.06 10.69
N ILE A 498 22.41 44.78 9.99
CA ILE A 498 22.57 46.24 10.12
C ILE A 498 22.10 46.89 8.81
N GLY A 499 20.80 46.89 8.60
CA GLY A 499 20.14 47.51 7.44
C GLY A 499 18.63 47.70 7.62
N LEU A 500 18.01 46.95 8.55
CA LEU A 500 16.57 47.00 8.81
C LEU A 500 16.18 47.57 10.19
N MET A 501 17.10 48.24 10.90
CA MET A 501 16.82 48.94 12.18
C MET A 501 17.18 50.44 12.15
N LEU A 502 17.21 51.06 10.96
CA LEU A 502 17.38 52.52 10.82
C LEU A 502 16.35 53.20 9.90
N MET A 503 15.23 52.52 9.57
CA MET A 503 14.09 53.13 8.88
C MET A 503 12.75 52.84 9.59
N LEU A 504 12.70 53.08 10.90
CA LEU A 504 11.44 53.09 11.68
C LEU A 504 11.44 54.12 12.82
N ALA A 505 12.24 55.19 12.67
CA ALA A 505 12.23 56.36 13.55
C ALA A 505 12.28 57.67 12.72
N ALA A 506 11.38 57.80 11.75
CA ALA A 506 11.09 59.06 11.05
C ALA A 506 9.69 59.00 10.41
N ALA A 507 8.67 58.76 11.22
CA ALA A 507 7.25 58.96 10.85
C ALA A 507 6.41 59.12 12.13
N LEU A 508 6.74 60.12 12.93
CA LEU A 508 5.90 60.70 13.98
C LEU A 508 6.48 62.08 14.36
N LEU A 509 6.37 63.00 13.39
CA LEU A 509 6.17 64.46 13.55
C LEU A 509 5.93 65.07 12.16
#